data_AF-A0AAU5RQC4-F1
#
_entry.id   AF-A0AAU5RQC4-F1
#
_cell.length_a   1.000
_cell.length_b   1.000
_cell.length_c   1.000
_cell.angle_alpha   90.00
_cell.angle_beta   90.00
_cell.angle_gamma   90.00
#
_symmetry.space_group_name_H-M   'P 1'
#
loop_
_entity.id
_entity.type
_entity.pdbx_description
1 polymer ?
#
loop_
_entity_poly.entity_id
_entity_poly.type
_entity_poly.pdbx_seq_one_letter_code
_entity_poly.pdbx_strand_id
1 'polypeptide(L)'
;MNGVEVTGPTADDLDKDQLDQLHAATLKASEACLELKKLCALILVPVGTIITSFGDKKPGASLFTAGFLVIAAFWIADSFSYFYQRKLRALMVPIWARRAERCPEENVKIPETEAVGRLRAAFNASMAYYLVLGLLFALAAWAYAVGWLDG
;
A
#
# COMPACT_ATOMS: atom_id res chain seq x y z
N MET A 1 -39.89 41.84 -5.55
CA MET A 1 -38.94 41.34 -4.53
C MET A 1 -37.91 40.53 -5.28
N ASN A 2 -36.72 41.10 -5.49
CA ASN A 2 -35.67 40.48 -6.30
C ASN A 2 -35.13 39.27 -5.54
N GLY A 3 -35.25 38.09 -6.16
CA GLY A 3 -34.65 36.87 -5.66
C GLY A 3 -33.14 37.04 -5.63
N VAL A 4 -32.57 36.99 -4.43
CA VAL A 4 -31.12 36.91 -4.27
C VAL A 4 -30.71 35.55 -4.81
N GLU A 5 -30.08 35.51 -5.98
CA GLU A 5 -29.36 34.31 -6.41
C GLU A 5 -28.32 33.99 -5.33
N VAL A 6 -28.43 32.80 -4.76
CA VAL A 6 -27.41 32.29 -3.83
C VAL A 6 -26.16 32.01 -4.66
N THR A 7 -25.22 32.95 -4.68
CA THR A 7 -23.96 32.90 -5.45
C THR A 7 -22.86 32.11 -4.72
N GLY A 8 -23.23 30.98 -4.10
CA GLY A 8 -22.32 30.13 -3.33
C GLY A 8 -22.45 28.66 -3.70
N PRO A 9 -21.41 27.84 -3.44
CA PRO A 9 -21.45 26.40 -3.70
C PRO A 9 -22.59 25.75 -2.90
N THR A 10 -23.29 24.82 -3.54
CA THR A 10 -24.35 24.05 -2.89
C THR A 10 -23.75 23.05 -1.91
N ALA A 11 -24.56 22.51 -1.00
CA ALA A 11 -24.13 21.42 -0.13
C ALA A 11 -23.66 20.19 -0.93
N ASP A 12 -24.24 19.95 -2.12
CA ASP A 12 -23.83 18.83 -2.96
C ASP A 12 -22.50 19.09 -3.67
N ASP A 13 -22.21 20.34 -4.04
CA ASP A 13 -20.90 20.74 -4.55
C ASP A 13 -19.81 20.53 -3.49
N LEU A 14 -20.07 20.94 -2.24
CA LEU A 14 -19.14 20.74 -1.13
C LEU A 14 -18.90 19.25 -0.83
N ASP A 15 -19.95 18.42 -0.82
CA ASP A 15 -19.82 16.97 -0.61
C ASP A 15 -19.05 16.31 -1.77
N LYS A 16 -19.26 16.76 -3.02
CA LYS A 16 -18.51 16.30 -4.18
C LYS A 16 -17.02 16.67 -4.06
N ASP A 17 -16.71 17.92 -3.74
CA ASP A 17 -15.34 18.39 -3.57
C ASP A 17 -14.60 17.60 -2.47
N GLN A 18 -15.27 17.31 -1.35
CA GLN A 18 -14.71 16.48 -0.29
C GLN A 18 -14.43 15.04 -0.74
N LEU A 19 -15.36 14.43 -1.49
CA LEU A 19 -15.17 13.09 -2.05
C LEU A 19 -13.99 13.06 -3.02
N ASP A 20 -13.88 14.06 -3.90
CA ASP A 20 -12.81 14.15 -4.88
C ASP A 20 -11.44 14.31 -4.19
N GLN A 21 -11.36 15.13 -3.13
CA GLN A 21 -10.14 15.27 -2.31
C GLN A 21 -9.76 13.96 -1.60
N LEU A 22 -10.72 13.28 -0.96
CA LEU A 22 -10.48 12.00 -0.30
C LEU A 22 -10.07 10.92 -1.31
N HIS A 23 -10.68 10.92 -2.50
CA HIS A 23 -10.39 9.96 -3.56
C HIS A 23 -8.97 10.17 -4.08
N ALA A 24 -8.59 11.41 -4.37
CA ALA A 24 -7.23 11.77 -4.77
C ALA A 24 -6.20 11.37 -3.70
N ALA A 25 -6.48 11.63 -2.42
CA ALA A 25 -5.61 11.22 -1.31
C ALA A 25 -5.49 9.68 -1.22
N THR A 26 -6.59 8.96 -1.45
CA THR A 26 -6.61 7.49 -1.46
C THR A 26 -5.80 6.92 -2.63
N LEU A 27 -5.92 7.50 -3.81
CA LEU A 27 -5.12 7.11 -4.98
C LEU A 27 -3.64 7.33 -4.72
N LYS A 28 -3.25 8.49 -4.19
CA LYS A 28 -1.86 8.79 -3.82
C LYS A 28 -1.30 7.78 -2.81
N ALA A 29 -2.09 7.39 -1.81
CA ALA A 29 -1.68 6.35 -0.86
C ALA A 29 -1.50 4.97 -1.55
N SER A 30 -2.38 4.64 -2.51
CA SER A 30 -2.27 3.41 -3.30
C SER A 30 -1.04 3.40 -4.20
N GLU A 31 -0.73 4.53 -4.84
CA GLU A 31 0.47 4.71 -5.66
C GLU A 31 1.74 4.57 -4.82
N ALA A 32 1.77 5.19 -3.63
CA ALA A 32 2.88 5.02 -2.69
C ALA A 32 3.11 3.55 -2.32
N CYS A 33 2.03 2.77 -2.13
CA CYS A 33 2.14 1.34 -1.86
C CYS A 33 2.79 0.55 -3.02
N LEU A 34 2.49 0.93 -4.27
CA LEU A 34 3.07 0.29 -5.46
C LEU A 34 4.52 0.73 -5.66
N GLU A 35 4.81 2.01 -5.49
CA GLU A 35 6.17 2.56 -5.55
C GLU A 35 7.10 1.90 -4.53
N LEU A 36 6.64 1.72 -3.28
CA LEU A 36 7.40 1.01 -2.24
C LEU A 36 7.71 -0.44 -2.65
N LYS A 37 6.76 -1.16 -3.26
CA LYS A 37 6.99 -2.53 -3.75
C LYS A 37 8.01 -2.56 -4.88
N LYS A 38 7.89 -1.66 -5.86
CA LYS A 38 8.85 -1.55 -6.97
C LYS A 38 10.26 -1.24 -6.47
N LEU A 39 10.40 -0.28 -5.55
CA LEU A 39 11.69 0.09 -4.95
C LEU A 39 12.29 -1.06 -4.16
N CYS A 40 11.48 -1.79 -3.39
CA CYS A 40 11.94 -2.99 -2.68
C CYS A 40 12.51 -4.05 -3.65
N ALA A 41 11.79 -4.38 -4.72
CA ALA A 41 12.30 -5.27 -5.77
C ALA A 41 13.57 -4.72 -6.42
N LEU A 42 13.60 -3.43 -6.77
CA LEU A 42 14.74 -2.80 -7.42
C LEU A 42 16.00 -2.87 -6.55
N ILE A 43 15.87 -2.74 -5.22
CA ILE A 43 16.99 -2.84 -4.28
C ILE A 43 17.45 -4.29 -4.11
N LEU A 44 16.52 -5.26 -4.16
CA LEU A 44 16.82 -6.67 -3.89
C LEU A 44 17.29 -7.45 -5.12
N VAL A 45 16.84 -7.11 -6.33
CA VAL A 45 17.25 -7.78 -7.58
C VAL A 45 18.78 -7.76 -7.79
N PRO A 46 19.50 -6.63 -7.57
CA PRO A 46 20.95 -6.58 -7.69
C PRO A 46 21.70 -7.48 -6.70
N VAL A 47 21.07 -7.91 -5.60
CA VAL A 47 21.71 -8.80 -4.61
C VAL A 47 22.13 -10.11 -5.27
N GLY A 48 21.31 -10.67 -6.17
CA GLY A 48 21.67 -11.87 -6.93
C GLY A 48 22.92 -11.65 -7.80
N THR A 49 22.96 -10.54 -8.53
CA THR A 49 24.12 -10.17 -9.36
C THR A 49 25.37 -9.96 -8.51
N ILE A 50 25.25 -9.28 -7.37
CA ILE A 50 26.35 -9.06 -6.43
C ILE A 50 26.86 -10.41 -5.91
N ILE A 51 25.98 -11.32 -5.49
CA ILE A 51 26.38 -12.67 -5.04
C ILE A 51 27.21 -13.38 -6.11
N THR A 52 26.79 -13.32 -7.38
CA THR A 52 27.53 -13.96 -8.48
C THR A 52 28.82 -13.23 -8.87
N SER A 53 28.92 -11.91 -8.65
CA SER A 53 30.10 -11.13 -9.05
C SER A 53 31.27 -11.24 -8.09
N PHE A 54 31.07 -11.83 -6.91
CA PHE A 54 32.15 -11.97 -5.92
C PHE A 54 33.13 -13.12 -6.23
N GLY A 55 32.87 -13.95 -7.26
CA GLY A 55 33.75 -15.05 -7.66
C GLY A 55 34.02 -15.98 -6.47
N ASP A 56 35.29 -16.24 -6.17
CA ASP A 56 35.71 -17.11 -5.06
C ASP A 56 35.40 -16.55 -3.66
N LYS A 57 35.01 -15.27 -3.54
CA LYS A 57 34.68 -14.66 -2.24
C LYS A 57 33.23 -14.95 -1.89
N LYS A 58 33.00 -15.86 -0.95
CA LYS A 58 31.66 -16.16 -0.49
C LYS A 58 30.98 -14.92 0.15
N PRO A 59 29.73 -14.58 -0.22
CA PRO A 59 29.00 -13.48 0.41
C PRO A 59 28.79 -13.76 1.90
N GLY A 60 29.15 -12.82 2.78
CA GLY A 60 28.95 -13.01 4.22
C GLY A 60 27.48 -13.14 4.61
N ALA A 61 27.19 -13.87 5.69
CA ALA A 61 25.84 -14.00 6.26
C ALA A 61 25.16 -12.64 6.54
N SER A 62 25.95 -11.60 6.78
CA SER A 62 25.49 -10.21 6.93
C SER A 62 24.71 -9.68 5.71
N LEU A 63 25.02 -10.15 4.49
CA LEU A 63 24.30 -9.78 3.27
C LEU A 63 22.84 -10.25 3.34
N PHE A 64 22.63 -11.48 3.80
CA PHE A 64 21.28 -12.03 3.95
C PHE A 64 20.51 -11.33 5.07
N THR A 65 21.16 -11.06 6.21
CA THR A 65 20.54 -10.27 7.28
C THR A 65 20.12 -8.89 6.78
N ALA A 66 20.98 -8.21 6.02
CA ALA A 66 20.64 -6.91 5.43
C ALA A 66 19.44 -6.99 4.49
N GLY A 67 19.37 -8.01 3.64
CA GLY A 67 18.23 -8.23 2.74
C GLY A 67 16.89 -8.42 3.49
N PHE A 68 16.88 -9.22 4.56
CA PHE A 68 15.68 -9.37 5.40
C PHE A 68 15.27 -8.06 6.08
N LEU A 69 16.24 -7.27 6.56
CA LEU A 69 15.97 -5.96 7.15
C LEU A 69 15.37 -4.99 6.13
N VAL A 70 15.85 -5.01 4.88
CA VAL A 70 15.27 -4.22 3.79
C VAL A 70 13.82 -4.64 3.54
N ILE A 71 13.54 -5.93 3.39
CA ILE A 71 12.17 -6.44 3.18
C ILE A 71 11.26 -6.01 4.33
N ALA A 72 11.71 -6.17 5.58
CA ALA A 72 10.94 -5.78 6.76
C ALA A 72 10.67 -4.27 6.82
N ALA A 73 11.67 -3.43 6.49
CA ALA A 73 11.50 -1.97 6.47
C ALA A 73 10.46 -1.54 5.42
N PHE A 74 10.51 -2.11 4.22
CA PHE A 74 9.53 -1.83 3.17
C PHE A 74 8.13 -2.35 3.51
N TRP A 75 8.04 -3.53 4.12
CA TRP A 75 6.77 -4.06 4.63
C TRP A 75 6.14 -3.07 5.62
N ILE A 76 6.90 -2.65 6.63
CA ILE A 76 6.42 -1.71 7.65
C ILE A 76 5.95 -0.40 7.00
N ALA A 77 6.75 0.18 6.11
CA ALA A 77 6.39 1.40 5.40
C ALA A 77 5.09 1.25 4.58
N ASP A 78 4.95 0.14 3.86
CA ASP A 78 3.75 -0.15 3.05
C ASP A 78 2.51 -0.39 3.93
N SER A 79 2.68 -0.99 5.11
CA SER A 79 1.58 -1.18 6.06
C SER A 79 0.97 0.14 6.53
N PHE A 80 1.79 1.18 6.72
CA PHE A 80 1.30 2.53 7.06
C PHE A 80 0.51 3.13 5.89
N SER A 81 1.04 3.03 4.67
CA SER A 81 0.37 3.53 3.47
C SER A 81 -0.99 2.85 3.27
N TYR A 82 -1.06 1.52 3.43
CA TYR A 82 -2.30 0.75 3.35
C TYR A 82 -3.29 1.13 4.46
N PHE A 83 -2.82 1.30 5.70
CA PHE A 83 -3.65 1.75 6.82
C PHE A 83 -4.35 3.09 6.50
N TYR A 84 -3.60 4.08 6.02
CA TYR A 84 -4.17 5.37 5.65
C TYR A 84 -5.07 5.30 4.42
N GLN A 85 -4.73 4.49 3.42
CA GLN A 85 -5.59 4.24 2.26
C GLN A 85 -6.99 3.74 2.69
N ARG A 86 -7.05 2.75 3.59
CA ARG A 86 -8.32 2.24 4.13
C ARG A 86 -9.05 3.26 4.99
N LYS A 87 -8.32 4.02 5.81
CA LYS A 87 -8.89 5.09 6.63
C LYS A 87 -9.54 6.18 5.78
N LEU A 88 -8.89 6.61 4.71
CA LEU A 88 -9.41 7.63 3.78
C LEU A 88 -10.68 7.16 3.07
N ARG A 89 -10.71 5.91 2.57
CA ARG A 89 -11.94 5.34 1.99
C ARG A 89 -13.10 5.27 2.98
N ALA A 90 -12.82 4.91 4.24
CA ALA A 90 -13.86 4.86 5.27
C ALA A 90 -14.47 6.24 5.56
N LEU A 91 -13.68 7.32 5.42
CA LEU A 91 -14.18 8.70 5.58
C LEU A 91 -15.10 9.15 4.44
N MET A 92 -15.07 8.49 3.28
CA MET A 92 -16.00 8.78 2.17
C MET A 92 -17.42 8.26 2.45
N VAL A 93 -17.54 7.17 3.22
CA VAL A 93 -18.82 6.50 3.52
C VAL A 93 -19.89 7.45 4.07
N PRO A 94 -19.64 8.24 5.15
CA PRO A 94 -20.65 9.17 5.64
C PRO A 94 -21.02 10.27 4.63
N ILE A 95 -20.12 10.63 3.71
CA ILE A 95 -20.42 11.63 2.68
C ILE A 95 -21.31 11.00 1.61
N TRP A 96 -21.01 9.78 1.16
CA TRP A 96 -21.88 9.03 0.26
C TRP A 96 -23.26 8.79 0.87
N ALA A 97 -23.36 8.49 2.16
CA ALA A 97 -24.63 8.35 2.86
C ALA A 97 -25.46 9.63 2.82
N ARG A 98 -24.87 10.78 3.17
CA ARG A 98 -25.55 12.08 3.10
C ARG A 98 -26.02 12.43 1.68
N ARG A 99 -25.26 12.08 0.65
CA ARG A 99 -25.65 12.31 -0.75
C ARG A 99 -26.79 11.38 -1.16
N ALA A 100 -26.71 10.10 -0.78
CA ALA A 100 -27.73 9.11 -1.08
C ALA A 100 -29.10 9.48 -0.47
N GLU A 101 -29.13 10.05 0.74
CA GLU A 101 -30.36 10.56 1.39
C GLU A 101 -31.07 11.65 0.58
N ARG A 102 -30.34 12.35 -0.30
CA ARG A 102 -30.88 13.42 -1.15
C ARG A 102 -31.23 12.93 -2.56
N CYS A 103 -30.99 11.67 -2.86
CA CYS A 103 -31.34 11.08 -4.15
C CYS A 103 -32.80 10.60 -4.13
N PRO A 104 -33.55 10.78 -5.24
CA PRO A 104 -34.93 10.29 -5.35
C PRO A 104 -35.04 8.77 -5.53
N GLU A 105 -33.92 8.08 -5.74
CA GLU A 105 -33.85 6.64 -5.96
C GLU A 105 -33.86 5.88 -4.64
N GLU A 106 -34.82 4.95 -4.47
CA GLU A 106 -35.04 4.21 -3.21
C GLU A 106 -33.92 3.21 -2.84
N ASN A 107 -32.91 3.01 -3.69
CA ASN A 107 -31.88 1.98 -3.51
C ASN A 107 -30.47 2.42 -3.96
N VAL A 108 -30.05 3.64 -3.61
CA VAL A 108 -28.68 4.08 -3.87
C VAL A 108 -27.69 3.22 -3.07
N LYS A 109 -26.86 2.44 -3.79
CA LYS A 109 -25.84 1.59 -3.18
C LYS A 109 -24.63 2.42 -2.75
N ILE A 110 -24.37 2.43 -1.44
CA ILE A 110 -23.16 3.04 -0.88
C ILE A 110 -22.06 1.97 -0.85
N PRO A 111 -20.82 2.28 -1.29
CA PRO A 111 -19.71 1.35 -1.18
C PRO A 111 -19.45 0.94 0.27
N GLU A 112 -19.48 -0.36 0.55
CA GLU A 112 -19.10 -0.91 1.84
C GLU A 112 -17.59 -0.79 2.02
N THR A 113 -17.16 0.15 2.87
CA THR A 113 -15.75 0.30 3.20
C THR A 113 -15.55 0.50 4.69
N GLU A 114 -14.76 -0.39 5.27
CA GLU A 114 -14.35 -0.28 6.67
C GLU A 114 -12.90 0.20 6.80
N ALA A 115 -12.68 1.01 7.83
CA ALA A 115 -11.35 1.27 8.35
C ALA A 115 -10.76 -0.03 8.90
N VAL A 116 -9.44 -0.19 8.79
CA VAL A 116 -8.74 -1.38 9.30
C VAL A 116 -7.89 -1.00 10.50
N GLY A 117 -7.77 -1.91 11.46
CA GLY A 117 -6.81 -1.77 12.55
C GLY A 117 -5.36 -1.87 12.07
N ARG A 118 -4.41 -1.39 12.88
CA ARG A 118 -2.97 -1.35 12.54
C ARG A 118 -2.41 -2.74 12.22
N LEU A 119 -2.76 -3.76 13.02
CA LEU A 119 -2.31 -5.14 12.78
C LEU A 119 -2.89 -5.72 11.49
N ARG A 120 -4.19 -5.48 11.24
CA ARG A 120 -4.83 -5.92 9.99
C ARG A 120 -4.24 -5.20 8.78
N ALA A 121 -3.77 -3.96 8.92
CA ALA A 121 -3.02 -3.27 7.87
C ALA A 121 -1.62 -3.87 7.66
N ALA A 122 -0.93 -4.32 8.70
CA ALA A 122 0.35 -5.01 8.58
C ALA A 122 0.21 -6.42 8.01
N PHE A 123 -0.92 -7.10 8.20
CA PHE A 123 -1.16 -8.46 7.72
C PHE A 123 -2.40 -8.49 6.82
N ASN A 124 -2.23 -8.01 5.59
CA ASN A 124 -3.27 -8.02 4.57
C ASN A 124 -2.76 -8.60 3.24
N ALA A 125 -3.67 -8.87 2.31
CA ALA A 125 -3.34 -9.47 1.01
C ALA A 125 -2.32 -8.68 0.18
N SER A 126 -2.28 -7.33 0.29
CA SER A 126 -1.27 -6.51 -0.39
C SER A 126 0.15 -6.80 0.10
N MET A 127 0.30 -7.26 1.35
CA MET A 127 1.60 -7.62 1.95
C MET A 127 2.10 -8.99 1.50
N ALA A 128 1.27 -9.79 0.81
CA ALA A 128 1.69 -11.08 0.24
C ALA A 128 2.91 -10.94 -0.68
N TYR A 129 3.08 -9.78 -1.32
CA TYR A 129 4.27 -9.43 -2.08
C TYR A 129 5.57 -9.60 -1.27
N TYR A 130 5.63 -9.04 -0.06
CA TYR A 130 6.80 -9.12 0.81
C TYR A 130 6.99 -10.52 1.40
N LEU A 131 5.91 -11.26 1.64
CA LEU A 131 5.99 -12.66 2.03
C LEU A 131 6.65 -13.51 0.94
N VAL A 132 6.20 -13.37 -0.31
CA VAL A 132 6.78 -14.09 -1.45
C VAL A 132 8.26 -13.72 -1.61
N LEU A 133 8.57 -12.42 -1.55
CA LEU A 133 9.94 -11.95 -1.67
C LEU A 133 10.83 -12.45 -0.52
N GLY A 134 10.33 -12.41 0.72
CA GLY A 134 11.00 -12.95 1.89
C GLY A 134 11.22 -14.46 1.81
N LEU A 135 10.27 -15.23 1.29
CA LEU A 135 10.42 -16.67 1.07
C LEU A 135 11.48 -16.96 0.02
N LEU A 136 11.48 -16.27 -1.12
CA LEU A 136 12.52 -16.41 -2.14
C LEU A 136 13.91 -16.08 -1.58
N PHE A 137 14.00 -15.02 -0.79
CA PHE A 137 15.24 -14.60 -0.17
C PHE A 137 15.71 -15.59 0.92
N ALA A 138 14.78 -16.18 1.68
CA ALA A 138 15.06 -17.25 2.64
C ALA A 138 15.55 -18.54 1.97
N LEU A 139 14.95 -18.91 0.82
CA LEU A 139 15.42 -20.03 0.03
C LEU A 139 16.84 -19.80 -0.49
N ALA A 140 17.16 -18.58 -0.94
CA ALA A 140 18.52 -18.22 -1.36
C ALA A 140 19.52 -18.29 -0.19
N ALA A 141 19.17 -17.75 0.98
CA ALA A 141 20.00 -17.83 2.18
C ALA A 141 20.23 -19.28 2.64
N TRP A 142 19.19 -20.11 2.56
CA TRP A 142 19.29 -21.53 2.88
C TRP A 142 20.18 -22.28 1.88
N ALA A 143 19.98 -22.07 0.57
CA ALA A 143 20.81 -22.67 -0.48
C ALA A 143 22.29 -22.30 -0.34
N TYR A 144 22.57 -21.03 0.02
CA TYR A 144 23.91 -20.58 0.36
C TYR A 144 24.47 -21.30 1.60
N ALA A 145 23.69 -21.41 2.67
CA ALA A 145 24.13 -22.03 3.92
C ALA A 145 24.46 -23.53 3.79
N VAL A 146 23.78 -24.25 2.88
CA VAL A 146 24.05 -25.67 2.59
C VAL A 146 25.11 -25.90 1.51
N GLY A 147 25.73 -24.83 0.98
CA GLY A 147 26.79 -24.90 -0.01
C GLY A 147 26.32 -25.27 -1.43
N TRP A 148 25.01 -25.19 -1.73
CA TRP A 148 24.50 -25.43 -3.09
C TRP A 148 24.89 -24.35 -4.10
N LEU A 149 25.32 -23.19 -3.61
CA LEU A 149 25.79 -22.07 -4.41
C LEU A 149 27.32 -21.98 -4.46
N ASP A 150 28.06 -22.98 -3.95
CA ASP A 150 29.53 -23.06 -3.97
C ASP A 150 30.10 -23.60 -5.30
N GLY A 151 29.40 -23.37 -6.42
CA GLY A 151 29.81 -23.82 -7.76
C GLY A 151 30.98 -23.03 -8.33
#